data_AF-A0A953GBS7-F1
#
_entry.id   AF-A0A953GBS7-F1
#
_cell.length_a   1.000
_cell.length_b   1.000
_cell.length_c   1.000
_cell.angle_alpha   90.00
_cell.angle_beta   90.00
_cell.angle_gamma   90.00
#
_symmetry.space_group_name_H-M   'P 1'
#
loop_
_entity.id
_entity.type
_entity.pdbx_description
1 polymer ?
#
loop_
_entity_poly.entity_id
_entity_poly.type
_entity_poly.pdbx_seq_one_letter_code
_entity_poly.pdbx_strand_id
1 'polypeptide(L)'
;MINSKFSALALGSALIMLTFSCSPRLTPLSGEMIKENGWSSEDLKHVQFYLANDLILSRRLSTGESTISNGKIRIRDGQKIEQIIIKSGTPGTLLFMPKEDRMAISFDDSSNAKYLIFGASPKMRSRFVLFGKEWDAHSGKITYNGQIYDTSSESAFNALLVDLKRASKIIHETEVAQGRKIVN
;
A
#
# COMPACT_ATOMS: atom_id res chain seq x y z
N MET A 1 -45.91 46.76 -47.14
CA MET A 1 -45.86 46.69 -45.66
C MET A 1 -45.17 45.36 -45.32
N ILE A 2 -43.87 45.23 -45.03
CA ILE A 2 -43.10 45.76 -43.87
C ILE A 2 -43.88 45.42 -42.59
N ASN A 3 -43.52 44.54 -41.65
CA ASN A 3 -42.28 44.18 -40.93
C ASN A 3 -42.62 42.94 -40.04
N SER A 4 -41.79 42.19 -39.31
CA SER A 4 -40.35 42.00 -39.14
C SER A 4 -40.17 40.88 -38.10
N LYS A 5 -39.32 39.88 -38.40
CA LYS A 5 -38.37 39.13 -37.55
C LYS A 5 -38.79 38.66 -36.14
N PHE A 6 -38.52 37.39 -35.82
CA PHE A 6 -37.58 37.06 -34.73
C PHE A 6 -36.96 35.66 -34.95
N SER A 7 -35.64 35.66 -34.85
CA SER A 7 -34.72 34.53 -35.02
C SER A 7 -34.81 33.57 -33.83
N ALA A 8 -34.76 32.26 -34.08
CA ALA A 8 -34.44 31.27 -33.07
C ALA A 8 -33.53 30.21 -33.69
N LEU A 9 -32.23 30.54 -33.74
CA LEU A 9 -31.17 29.60 -34.04
C LEU A 9 -30.96 28.74 -32.78
N ALA A 10 -31.52 27.53 -32.75
CA ALA A 10 -31.30 26.59 -31.65
C ALA A 10 -29.90 25.95 -31.80
N LEU A 11 -28.88 26.60 -31.25
CA LEU A 11 -27.60 25.92 -30.97
C LEU A 11 -27.82 24.98 -29.78
N GLY A 12 -27.95 23.69 -30.05
CA GLY A 12 -27.89 22.65 -29.03
C GLY A 12 -26.50 22.63 -28.39
N SER A 13 -26.38 23.21 -27.20
CA SER A 13 -25.17 23.13 -26.37
C SER A 13 -25.00 21.69 -25.87
N ALA A 14 -24.06 20.96 -26.49
CA ALA A 14 -23.57 19.71 -25.95
C ALA A 14 -22.75 20.01 -24.68
N LEU A 15 -23.41 19.96 -23.53
CA LEU A 15 -22.78 20.07 -22.23
C LEU A 15 -21.94 18.80 -22.00
N ILE A 16 -20.67 18.85 -22.43
CA ILE A 16 -19.65 17.86 -22.09
C ILE A 16 -19.43 17.94 -20.58
N MET A 17 -20.11 17.08 -19.81
CA MET A 17 -19.78 16.83 -18.42
C MET A 17 -18.38 16.20 -18.38
N LEU A 18 -17.35 17.04 -18.21
CA LEU A 18 -16.03 16.59 -17.81
C LEU A 18 -16.14 16.04 -16.40
N THR A 19 -16.44 14.74 -16.27
CA THR A 19 -16.29 14.03 -15.01
C THR A 19 -14.81 14.00 -14.68
N PHE A 20 -14.34 14.97 -13.91
CA PHE A 20 -13.03 14.93 -13.27
C PHE A 20 -13.01 13.73 -12.34
N SER A 21 -12.57 12.58 -12.85
CA SER A 21 -12.26 11.41 -12.03
C SER A 21 -11.09 11.81 -11.15
N CYS A 22 -11.38 12.20 -9.90
CA CYS A 22 -10.38 12.46 -8.89
C CYS A 22 -9.73 11.12 -8.55
N SER A 23 -8.61 10.80 -9.20
CA SER A 23 -7.85 9.60 -8.88
C SER A 23 -7.38 9.67 -7.42
N PRO A 24 -7.43 8.56 -6.66
CA PRO A 24 -6.88 8.47 -5.31
C PRO A 24 -5.46 9.06 -5.25
N ARG A 25 -5.26 10.09 -4.44
CA ARG A 25 -3.93 10.67 -4.23
C ARG A 25 -3.23 9.89 -3.13
N LEU A 26 -2.49 8.86 -3.54
CA LEU A 26 -1.65 8.09 -2.63
C LEU A 26 -0.55 9.00 -2.04
N THR A 27 -0.45 9.01 -0.72
CA THR A 27 0.49 9.84 0.04
C THR A 27 1.35 8.95 0.94
N PRO A 28 2.67 9.21 1.05
CA PRO A 28 3.52 8.48 1.98
C PRO A 28 3.02 8.62 3.42
N LEU A 29 2.73 7.50 4.07
CA LEU A 29 2.33 7.46 5.46
C LEU A 29 3.48 7.90 6.36
N SER A 30 3.20 8.78 7.31
CA SER A 30 4.15 9.22 8.33
C SER A 30 3.54 9.13 9.73
N GLY A 31 4.39 9.04 10.75
CA GLY A 31 3.95 9.09 12.14
C GLY A 31 3.25 10.41 12.50
N GLU A 32 3.65 11.52 11.87
CA GLU A 32 2.99 12.82 12.01
C GLU A 32 1.54 12.76 11.50
N MET A 33 1.32 12.18 10.31
CA MET A 33 -0.02 12.01 9.74
C MET A 33 -0.92 11.16 10.63
N ILE A 34 -0.42 10.05 11.17
CA ILE A 34 -1.16 9.19 12.10
C ILE A 34 -1.57 10.01 13.34
N LYS A 35 -0.64 10.77 13.90
CA LYS A 35 -0.88 11.61 15.09
C LYS A 35 -1.89 12.73 14.81
N GLU A 36 -1.74 13.45 13.70
CA GLU A 36 -2.61 14.56 13.30
C GLU A 36 -4.06 14.11 13.04
N ASN A 37 -4.23 12.90 12.50
CA ASN A 37 -5.56 12.34 12.25
C ASN A 37 -6.11 11.56 13.45
N GLY A 38 -5.36 11.44 14.54
CA GLY A 38 -5.79 10.73 15.75
C GLY A 38 -5.98 9.22 15.56
N TRP A 39 -5.36 8.61 14.56
CA TRP A 39 -5.59 7.20 14.24
C TRP A 39 -4.92 6.27 15.25
N SER A 40 -5.71 5.38 15.82
CA SER A 40 -5.26 4.28 16.67
C SER A 40 -4.74 3.09 15.83
N SER A 41 -4.13 2.11 16.51
CA SER A 41 -3.74 0.84 15.87
C SER A 41 -4.94 0.05 15.34
N GLU A 42 -6.12 0.21 15.93
CA GLU A 42 -7.35 -0.42 15.44
C GLU A 42 -7.83 0.25 14.16
N ASP A 43 -7.82 1.58 14.11
CA ASP A 43 -8.20 2.36 12.93
C ASP A 43 -7.35 2.00 11.71
N LEU A 44 -6.05 1.80 11.94
CA LEU A 44 -5.10 1.43 10.91
C LEU A 44 -5.36 0.04 10.29
N LYS A 45 -6.13 -0.84 10.94
CA LYS A 45 -6.57 -2.12 10.34
C LYS A 45 -7.59 -1.91 9.21
N HIS A 46 -8.30 -0.79 9.22
CA HIS A 46 -9.28 -0.44 8.19
C HIS A 46 -8.65 0.31 7.00
N VAL A 47 -7.34 0.59 7.07
CA VAL A 47 -6.61 1.32 6.04
C VAL A 47 -6.01 0.35 5.01
N GLN A 48 -6.16 0.69 3.73
CA GLN A 48 -5.47 0.02 2.64
C GLN A 48 -4.13 0.69 2.38
N PHE A 49 -3.07 -0.10 2.37
CA PHE A 49 -1.70 0.33 2.13
C PHE A 49 -1.21 -0.09 0.74
N TYR A 50 -0.24 0.65 0.21
CA TYR A 50 0.41 0.38 -1.07
C TYR A 50 1.90 0.65 -0.98
N LEU A 51 2.70 0.05 -1.87
CA LEU A 51 4.12 0.39 -1.99
C LEU A 51 4.32 1.59 -2.92
N ALA A 52 5.29 2.44 -2.58
CA ALA A 52 5.70 3.54 -3.44
C ALA A 52 6.37 3.07 -4.74
N ASN A 53 7.13 1.97 -4.67
CA ASN A 53 7.79 1.34 -5.80
C ASN A 53 7.57 -0.17 -5.78
N ASP A 54 7.77 -0.82 -6.92
CA ASP A 54 7.86 -2.28 -6.98
C ASP A 54 8.93 -2.79 -6.00
N LEU A 55 8.63 -3.90 -5.31
CA LEU A 55 9.57 -4.58 -4.44
C LEU A 55 9.89 -5.95 -5.02
N ILE A 56 11.17 -6.21 -5.20
CA ILE A 56 11.69 -7.50 -5.66
C ILE A 56 12.45 -8.14 -4.51
N LEU A 57 12.01 -9.33 -4.13
CA LEU A 57 12.68 -10.18 -3.14
C LEU A 57 13.27 -11.38 -3.88
N SER A 58 14.50 -11.73 -3.54
CA SER A 58 15.18 -12.88 -4.14
C SER A 58 15.94 -13.69 -3.09
N ARG A 59 15.93 -15.01 -3.21
CA ARG A 59 16.80 -15.87 -2.40
C ARG A 59 17.35 -17.01 -3.25
N ARG A 60 18.59 -17.41 -2.98
CA ARG A 60 19.19 -18.60 -3.58
C ARG A 60 18.62 -19.84 -2.91
N LEU A 61 18.16 -20.80 -3.71
CA LEU A 61 17.72 -22.10 -3.22
C LEU A 61 18.90 -23.07 -3.14
N SER A 62 18.91 -23.85 -2.08
CA SER A 62 19.87 -24.94 -1.89
C SER A 62 19.50 -26.16 -2.76
N THR A 63 20.50 -26.97 -3.10
CA THR A 63 20.30 -28.26 -3.78
C THR A 63 19.45 -29.18 -2.89
N GLY A 64 18.18 -29.37 -3.25
CA GLY A 64 17.21 -30.20 -2.53
C GLY A 64 15.92 -29.48 -2.12
N GLU A 65 15.91 -28.14 -2.10
CA GLU A 65 14.67 -27.37 -1.92
C GLU A 65 13.82 -27.45 -3.20
N SER A 66 12.85 -28.36 -3.22
CA SER A 66 11.86 -28.51 -4.30
C SER A 66 10.51 -27.83 -4.01
N THR A 67 10.28 -27.39 -2.77
CA THR A 67 9.03 -26.74 -2.38
C THR A 67 9.02 -25.29 -2.85
N ILE A 68 8.50 -25.08 -4.06
CA ILE A 68 8.16 -23.77 -4.60
C ILE A 68 6.83 -23.37 -3.96
N SER A 69 6.85 -22.49 -2.97
CA SER A 69 5.62 -22.09 -2.26
C SER A 69 5.28 -20.60 -2.37
N ASN A 70 6.24 -19.72 -2.73
CA ASN A 70 6.04 -18.28 -2.59
C ASN A 70 6.28 -17.46 -3.86
N GLY A 71 7.21 -17.89 -4.73
CA GLY A 71 7.63 -17.10 -5.88
C GLY A 71 7.86 -17.89 -7.15
N LYS A 72 8.34 -17.20 -8.19
CA LYS A 72 8.76 -17.81 -9.46
C LYS A 72 10.23 -18.24 -9.34
N ILE A 73 10.55 -19.45 -9.80
CA ILE A 73 11.94 -19.92 -9.87
C ILE A 73 12.59 -19.47 -11.17
N ARG A 74 13.82 -18.97 -11.07
CA ARG A 74 14.69 -18.58 -12.18
C ARG A 74 16.04 -19.26 -12.03
N ILE A 75 16.65 -19.64 -13.16
CA ILE A 75 18.04 -20.12 -13.18
C ILE A 75 18.93 -18.95 -13.57
N ARG A 76 19.93 -18.62 -12.75
CA ARG A 76 20.93 -17.58 -13.01
C ARG A 76 22.30 -18.11 -12.63
N ASP A 77 23.25 -18.10 -13.55
CA ASP A 77 24.63 -18.56 -13.33
C ASP A 77 24.73 -19.96 -12.72
N GLY A 78 23.87 -20.88 -13.18
CA GLY A 78 23.78 -22.27 -12.67
C GLY A 78 23.08 -22.42 -11.32
N GLN A 79 22.57 -21.32 -10.73
CA GLN A 79 21.91 -21.32 -9.43
C GLN A 79 20.40 -21.15 -9.58
N LYS A 80 19.63 -21.87 -8.76
CA LYS A 80 18.18 -21.68 -8.64
C LYS A 80 17.90 -20.50 -7.71
N ILE A 81 17.20 -19.50 -8.21
CA ILE A 81 16.79 -18.30 -7.48
C ILE A 81 15.27 -18.28 -7.41
N GLU A 82 14.73 -18.21 -6.19
CA GLU A 82 13.32 -17.87 -5.98
C GLU A 82 13.17 -16.36 -6.00
N GLN A 83 12.21 -15.85 -6.77
CA GLN A 83 11.92 -14.43 -6.87
C GLN A 83 10.44 -14.14 -6.61
N ILE A 84 10.18 -13.16 -5.74
CA ILE A 84 8.87 -12.60 -5.44
C ILE A 84 8.86 -11.15 -5.90
N ILE A 85 7.77 -10.75 -6.56
CA ILE A 85 7.59 -9.38 -7.03
C ILE A 85 6.27 -8.87 -6.46
N ILE A 86 6.35 -7.84 -5.63
CA ILE A 86 5.18 -7.11 -5.13
C ILE A 86 5.14 -5.81 -5.91
N LYS A 87 4.12 -5.66 -6.76
CA LYS A 87 4.00 -4.49 -7.62
C LYS A 87 3.54 -3.29 -6.80
N SER A 88 4.03 -2.11 -7.17
CA SER A 88 3.41 -0.86 -6.77
C SER A 88 1.92 -0.89 -7.13
N GLY A 89 1.07 -0.39 -6.22
CA GLY A 89 -0.38 -0.50 -6.35
C GLY A 89 -0.98 -1.85 -5.94
N THR A 90 -0.19 -2.88 -5.58
CA THR A 90 -0.74 -4.06 -4.91
C THR A 90 -1.32 -3.64 -3.55
N PRO A 91 -2.61 -3.91 -3.28
CA PRO A 91 -3.24 -3.56 -2.01
C PRO A 91 -2.68 -4.42 -0.89
N GLY A 92 -2.30 -3.78 0.23
CA GLY A 92 -1.87 -4.46 1.44
C GLY A 92 -2.63 -4.04 2.68
N THR A 93 -2.71 -4.93 3.67
CA THR A 93 -3.46 -4.73 4.92
C THR A 93 -2.53 -4.89 6.12
N LEU A 94 -2.84 -4.17 7.20
CA LEU A 94 -2.15 -4.32 8.48
C LEU A 94 -2.56 -5.65 9.12
N LEU A 95 -1.57 -6.52 9.42
CA LEU A 95 -1.80 -7.73 10.20
C LEU A 95 -1.67 -7.46 11.70
N PHE A 96 -0.58 -6.79 12.09
CA PHE A 96 -0.27 -6.44 13.47
C PHE A 96 0.82 -5.38 13.52
N MET A 97 1.00 -4.79 14.71
CA MET A 97 2.07 -3.83 14.97
C MET A 97 3.06 -4.45 15.97
N PRO A 98 4.25 -4.90 15.55
CA PRO A 98 5.24 -5.43 16.48
C PRO A 98 5.68 -4.41 17.55
N LYS A 99 5.61 -3.12 17.20
CA LYS A 99 5.89 -1.95 18.04
C LYS A 99 5.05 -0.78 17.52
N GLU A 100 4.89 0.28 18.31
CA GLU A 100 4.15 1.49 17.89
C GLU A 100 4.67 2.08 16.57
N ASP A 101 5.98 2.01 16.34
CA ASP A 101 6.65 2.54 15.16
C ASP A 101 6.83 1.50 14.04
N ARG A 102 6.25 0.30 14.18
CA ARG A 102 6.41 -0.82 13.23
C ARG A 102 5.08 -1.43 12.83
N MET A 103 4.90 -1.64 11.53
CA MET A 103 3.70 -2.22 10.96
C MET A 103 4.05 -3.48 10.16
N ALA A 104 3.38 -4.59 10.45
CA ALA A 104 3.43 -5.80 9.63
C ALA A 104 2.33 -5.73 8.57
N ILE A 105 2.72 -5.50 7.31
CA ILE A 105 1.79 -5.37 6.18
C ILE A 105 1.88 -6.61 5.31
N SER A 106 0.73 -7.25 5.06
CA SER A 106 0.62 -8.30 4.04
C SER A 106 0.13 -7.70 2.73
N PHE A 107 0.72 -8.16 1.62
CA PHE A 107 0.27 -7.87 0.25
C PHE A 107 -0.18 -9.15 -0.47
N ASP A 108 -0.34 -10.24 0.28
CA ASP A 108 -0.73 -11.57 -0.22
C ASP A 108 -1.83 -12.12 0.70
N ASP A 109 -2.94 -12.55 0.10
CA ASP A 109 -4.14 -13.03 0.79
C ASP A 109 -4.11 -14.53 1.12
N SER A 110 -3.12 -15.27 0.59
CA SER A 110 -3.02 -16.72 0.78
C SER A 110 -2.49 -17.14 2.15
N SER A 111 -1.81 -16.24 2.88
CA SER A 111 -1.25 -16.55 4.20
C SER A 111 -0.85 -15.32 5.01
N ASN A 112 -1.20 -15.30 6.29
CA ASN A 112 -0.77 -14.27 7.24
C ASN A 112 0.73 -14.36 7.62
N ALA A 113 1.46 -15.38 7.17
CA ALA A 113 2.92 -15.43 7.32
C ALA A 113 3.65 -14.57 6.27
N LYS A 114 2.96 -14.17 5.20
CA LYS A 114 3.51 -13.43 4.06
C LYS A 114 3.43 -11.92 4.25
N TYR A 115 4.15 -11.40 5.23
CA TYR A 115 4.17 -9.96 5.51
C TYR A 115 5.58 -9.37 5.44
N LEU A 116 5.60 -8.06 5.33
CA LEU A 116 6.78 -7.21 5.42
C LEU A 116 6.64 -6.28 6.63
N ILE A 117 7.75 -5.91 7.25
CA ILE A 117 7.74 -4.90 8.31
C ILE A 117 8.08 -3.54 7.71
N PHE A 118 7.32 -2.52 8.08
CA PHE A 118 7.61 -1.13 7.77
C PHE A 118 7.80 -0.36 9.08
N GLY A 119 8.83 0.48 9.14
CA GLY A 119 9.19 1.23 10.33
C GLY A 119 9.22 2.74 10.07
N ALA A 120 8.77 3.53 11.04
CA ALA A 120 8.92 4.98 10.98
C ALA A 120 10.41 5.36 10.96
N SER A 121 10.86 6.04 9.92
CA SER A 121 12.26 6.45 9.77
C SER A 121 12.42 7.94 10.06
N PRO A 122 13.14 8.33 11.14
CA PRO A 122 13.42 9.74 11.43
C PRO A 122 14.13 10.46 10.28
N LYS A 123 15.03 9.75 9.58
CA LYS A 123 15.76 10.26 8.41
C LYS A 123 14.85 10.55 7.21
N MET A 124 13.65 9.97 7.19
CA MET A 124 12.67 10.11 6.12
C MET A 124 11.43 10.88 6.57
N ARG A 125 11.58 11.86 7.47
CA ARG A 125 10.46 12.64 8.03
C ARG A 125 9.39 11.75 8.65
N SER A 126 9.83 10.76 9.42
CA SER A 126 8.99 9.77 10.10
C SER A 126 8.07 8.98 9.18
N ARG A 127 8.43 8.84 7.89
CA ARG A 127 7.73 7.96 6.95
C ARG A 127 7.91 6.50 7.31
N PHE A 128 6.87 5.70 7.12
CA PHE A 128 6.95 4.25 7.24
C PHE A 128 7.59 3.66 5.99
N VAL A 129 8.84 3.21 6.12
CA VAL A 129 9.64 2.63 5.03
C VAL A 129 10.00 1.18 5.33
N LEU A 130 10.37 0.42 4.30
CA LEU A 130 10.68 -1.00 4.42
C LEU A 130 11.75 -1.24 5.50
N PHE A 131 11.39 -2.01 6.51
CA PHE A 131 12.27 -2.39 7.60
C PHE A 131 12.92 -3.74 7.31
N GLY A 132 14.25 -3.74 7.25
CA GLY A 132 15.06 -4.95 7.06
C GLY A 132 15.73 -5.40 8.34
N LYS A 133 16.12 -6.68 8.36
CA LYS A 133 16.99 -7.23 9.41
C LYS A 133 18.36 -6.54 9.37
N GLU A 134 18.90 -6.41 8.16
CA GLU A 134 20.20 -5.84 7.86
C GLU A 134 20.14 -5.07 6.53
N TRP A 135 20.92 -4.00 6.44
CA TRP A 135 21.15 -3.22 5.22
C TRP A 135 22.65 -3.00 5.05
N ASP A 136 23.17 -3.27 3.86
CA ASP A 136 24.51 -2.91 3.43
C ASP A 136 24.46 -1.97 2.21
N ALA A 137 25.61 -1.64 1.63
CA ALA A 137 25.69 -0.70 0.51
C ALA A 137 24.93 -1.18 -0.76
N HIS A 138 24.80 -2.49 -0.95
CA HIS A 138 24.26 -3.10 -2.17
C HIS A 138 22.91 -3.76 -1.95
N SER A 139 22.64 -4.28 -0.74
CA SER A 139 21.49 -5.12 -0.48
C SER A 139 20.87 -4.93 0.90
N GLY A 140 19.63 -5.39 1.04
CA GLY A 140 18.94 -5.54 2.31
C GLY A 140 18.43 -6.95 2.52
N LYS A 141 18.44 -7.42 3.76
CA LYS A 141 17.90 -8.72 4.17
C LYS A 141 16.54 -8.54 4.81
N ILE A 142 15.52 -9.14 4.19
CA ILE A 142 14.11 -9.00 4.56
C ILE A 142 13.55 -10.37 4.94
N THR A 143 12.82 -10.46 6.05
CA THR A 143 12.05 -11.67 6.37
C THR A 143 10.70 -11.61 5.66
N TYR A 144 10.35 -12.68 4.92
CA TYR A 144 9.07 -12.84 4.27
C TYR A 144 8.69 -14.33 4.26
N ASN A 145 7.47 -14.67 4.70
CA ASN A 145 7.02 -16.05 4.90
C ASN A 145 8.01 -16.93 5.70
N GLY A 146 8.55 -16.37 6.79
CA GLY A 146 9.52 -17.05 7.65
C GLY A 146 10.91 -17.26 7.04
N GLN A 147 11.14 -16.87 5.78
CA GLN A 147 12.41 -17.00 5.09
C GLN A 147 13.10 -15.65 4.90
N ILE A 148 14.42 -15.66 4.77
CA ILE A 148 15.21 -14.46 4.49
C ILE A 148 15.41 -14.32 2.98
N TYR A 149 15.09 -13.14 2.47
CA TYR A 149 15.30 -12.73 1.08
C TYR A 149 16.22 -11.51 1.03
N ASP A 150 16.99 -11.41 -0.05
CA ASP A 150 17.74 -10.24 -0.42
C ASP A 150 16.89 -9.32 -1.34
N THR A 151 17.06 -8.01 -1.18
CA THR A 151 16.51 -6.97 -2.06
C THR A 151 17.56 -5.86 -2.29
N SER A 152 17.33 -4.98 -3.27
CA SER A 152 18.20 -3.82 -3.52
C SER A 152 18.23 -2.89 -2.30
N SER A 153 19.39 -2.26 -2.02
CA SER A 153 19.51 -1.25 -0.96
C SER A 153 18.57 -0.05 -1.17
N GLU A 154 18.19 0.26 -2.41
CA GLU A 154 17.19 1.30 -2.75
C GLU A 154 15.81 1.01 -2.12
N SER A 155 15.47 -0.28 -1.93
CA SER A 155 14.21 -0.70 -1.33
C SER A 155 14.06 -0.23 0.11
N ALA A 156 15.14 0.14 0.81
CA ALA A 156 15.11 0.73 2.15
C ALA A 156 14.29 2.03 2.22
N PHE A 157 14.13 2.72 1.08
CA PHE A 157 13.37 3.95 0.97
C PHE A 157 11.95 3.75 0.44
N ASN A 158 11.54 2.50 0.18
CA ASN A 158 10.21 2.19 -0.32
C ASN A 158 9.19 2.43 0.80
N ALA A 159 8.41 3.51 0.65
CA ALA A 159 7.45 3.97 1.65
C ALA A 159 6.09 3.27 1.49
N LEU A 160 5.41 3.06 2.61
CA LEU A 160 3.98 2.78 2.59
C LEU A 160 3.21 4.02 2.16
N LEU A 161 2.32 3.84 1.19
CA LEU A 161 1.40 4.84 0.72
C LEU A 161 -0.01 4.52 1.19
N VAL A 162 -0.80 5.56 1.45
CA VAL A 162 -2.22 5.46 1.77
C VAL A 162 -3.01 6.49 0.96
N ASP A 163 -4.27 6.18 0.63
CA ASP A 163 -5.23 7.22 0.24
C ASP A 163 -5.76 7.87 1.52
N LEU A 164 -5.16 9.00 1.90
CA LEU A 164 -5.48 9.70 3.14
C LEU A 164 -6.97 10.06 3.22
N LYS A 165 -7.55 10.58 2.14
CA LYS A 165 -8.96 10.99 2.13
C LYS A 165 -9.87 9.78 2.35
N ARG A 166 -9.58 8.67 1.69
CA ARG A 166 -10.35 7.43 1.85
C ARG A 166 -10.16 6.83 3.25
N ALA A 167 -8.93 6.82 3.77
CA ALA A 167 -8.63 6.32 5.11
C ALA A 167 -9.40 7.11 6.18
N SER A 168 -9.30 8.45 6.18
CA SER A 168 -10.02 9.30 7.14
C SER A 168 -11.54 9.10 7.05
N LYS A 169 -12.08 8.97 5.82
CA LYS A 169 -13.51 8.71 5.62
C LYS A 169 -13.95 7.37 6.24
N ILE A 170 -13.23 6.28 5.94
CA ILE A 170 -13.57 4.94 6.44
C ILE A 170 -13.50 4.91 7.98
N ILE A 171 -12.44 5.49 8.55
CA ILE A 171 -12.25 5.52 10.01
C ILE A 171 -13.39 6.28 10.69
N HIS A 172 -13.73 7.46 10.18
CA HIS A 172 -14.85 8.24 10.68
C HIS A 172 -16.19 7.47 10.56
N GLU A 173 -16.44 6.78 9.45
CA GLU A 173 -17.66 5.96 9.29
C GLU A 173 -17.73 4.80 10.29
N THR A 174 -16.59 4.19 10.64
CA THR A 174 -16.48 3.12 11.65
C THR A 174 -16.77 3.63 13.06
N GLU A 175 -16.38 4.87 13.39
CA GLU A 175 -16.63 5.48 14.71
C GLU A 175 -18.11 5.85 14.95
N VAL A 176 -18.91 6.05 13.88
CA VAL A 176 -20.32 6.45 14.03
C VAL A 176 -21.16 5.29 14.59
N ALA A 177 -21.50 5.40 15.87
CA ALA A 177 -22.42 4.48 16.54
C ALA A 177 -23.80 4.45 15.86
N GLN A 178 -24.30 3.26 15.54
CA GLN A 178 -25.58 3.05 14.84
C GLN A 178 -26.84 3.27 15.71
N GLY A 179 -26.66 3.59 17.00
CA GLY A 179 -27.72 3.65 17.99
C GLY A 179 -28.27 2.27 18.39
N ARG A 180 -29.01 2.21 19.51
CA ARG A 180 -29.75 1.01 19.92
C ARG A 180 -31.24 1.27 19.70
N LYS A 181 -31.91 0.43 18.91
CA LYS A 181 -33.38 0.46 18.80
C LYS A 181 -33.98 -0.36 19.92
N ILE A 182 -35.00 0.19 20.59
CA ILE A 182 -35.86 -0.60 21.49
C ILE A 182 -36.74 -1.46 20.58
N VAL A 183 -36.58 -2.78 20.69
CA VAL A 183 -37.54 -3.75 20.14
C VAL A 183 -38.63 -3.92 21.19
N ASN A 184 -39.85 -3.46 20.87
CA ASN A 184 -41.05 -3.77 21.65
C ASN A 184 -41.45 -5.24 21.46
#